data_AF-A0A934ZLI2-F1
#
_entry.id   AF-A0A934ZLI2-F1
#
_cell.length_a   1.000
_cell.length_b   1.000
_cell.length_c   1.000
_cell.angle_alpha   90.00
_cell.angle_beta   90.00
_cell.angle_gamma   90.00
#
_symmetry.space_group_name_H-M   'P 1'
#
loop_
_entity.id
_entity.type
_entity.pdbx_description
1 polymer ?
#
loop_
_entity_poly.entity_id
_entity_poly.type
_entity_poly.pdbx_seq_one_letter_code
_entity_poly.pdbx_strand_id
1 'polypeptide(L)'
;MQRRQHQATEEHRRPRTAVRRCAARHPGARLKVIGGVQDEAYAMEVRAEVERLRLVDCVDFVGYLPPTALAAALADAHLHVSRSACETFGRAIFETLAAGIPNVARAQHNAAAEFLTKVPYARFEDDEKRALDAIDEMLAELPRVSALAAEVGALFDDAALGRMLAAELSGGDVIAVSDYDGTLFHKHDAERTRRSVAAFRRFPVRVVCSARPVADLVVALDGHELEADWIVGCSGSVVANGRGRVLWSTPLDRRDIAALEHHLPSAKRIHCGADVVQLSPTPTPCLHSPGTASRHTREPRSSADGSPRSSVRFIAS
;
A
#
# COMPACT_ATOMS: atom_id res chain seq x y z
N MET A 1 10.41 -28.81 -30.12
CA MET A 1 11.27 -28.87 -28.92
C MET A 1 12.53 -27.99 -28.99
N GLN A 2 13.17 -27.82 -30.16
CA GLN A 2 14.41 -27.01 -30.28
C GLN A 2 14.26 -25.47 -30.11
N ARG A 3 13.05 -24.90 -30.30
CA ARG A 3 12.82 -23.45 -30.12
C ARG A 3 12.85 -22.98 -28.65
N ARG A 4 12.64 -23.86 -27.67
CA ARG A 4 12.68 -23.49 -26.24
C ARG A 4 14.11 -23.41 -25.67
N GLN A 5 15.08 -24.09 -26.27
CA GLN A 5 16.48 -24.04 -25.81
C GLN A 5 17.22 -22.80 -26.30
N HIS A 6 16.85 -22.22 -27.45
CA HIS A 6 17.47 -20.97 -27.94
C HIS A 6 16.98 -19.71 -27.20
N GLN A 7 15.76 -19.70 -26.66
CA GLN A 7 15.25 -18.58 -25.85
C GLN A 7 15.96 -18.48 -24.48
N ALA A 8 16.23 -19.64 -23.85
CA ALA A 8 16.97 -19.67 -22.59
C ALA A 8 18.39 -19.08 -22.74
N THR A 9 19.05 -19.24 -23.89
CA THR A 9 20.40 -18.71 -24.11
C THR A 9 20.48 -17.20 -24.32
N GLU A 10 19.39 -16.51 -24.68
CA GLU A 10 19.35 -15.04 -24.77
C GLU A 10 18.92 -14.37 -23.45
N GLU A 11 18.19 -15.08 -22.59
CA GLU A 11 17.57 -14.55 -21.36
C GLU A 11 18.57 -14.27 -20.22
N HIS A 12 19.72 -14.94 -20.20
CA HIS A 12 20.77 -14.80 -19.17
C HIS A 12 21.65 -13.54 -19.31
N ARG A 13 21.40 -12.67 -20.31
CA ARG A 13 22.22 -11.46 -20.58
C ARG A 13 21.81 -10.19 -19.84
N ARG A 14 20.69 -10.18 -19.09
CA ARG A 14 20.00 -8.93 -18.71
C ARG A 14 20.26 -8.32 -17.30
N PRO A 15 20.85 -8.99 -16.30
CA PRO A 15 21.30 -8.31 -15.07
C PRO A 15 22.49 -7.36 -15.30
N ARG A 16 23.17 -7.49 -16.45
CA ARG A 16 24.51 -6.96 -16.74
C ARG A 16 24.56 -5.44 -16.99
N THR A 17 23.48 -4.82 -17.47
CA THR A 17 23.43 -3.36 -17.75
C THR A 17 22.86 -2.54 -16.59
N ALA A 18 22.02 -3.12 -15.74
CA ALA A 18 21.33 -2.38 -14.69
C ALA A 18 22.31 -1.83 -13.64
N VAL A 19 23.25 -2.65 -13.16
CA VAL A 19 24.25 -2.25 -12.15
C VAL A 19 25.16 -1.15 -12.67
N ARG A 20 25.64 -1.27 -13.92
CA ARG A 20 26.48 -0.24 -14.55
C ARG A 20 25.74 1.08 -14.73
N ARG A 21 24.47 1.02 -15.16
CA ARG A 21 23.63 2.20 -15.37
C ARG A 21 23.24 2.85 -14.03
N CYS A 22 22.96 2.06 -13.00
CA CYS A 22 22.78 2.56 -11.64
C CYS A 22 24.05 3.25 -11.12
N ALA A 23 25.23 2.62 -11.25
CA ALA A 23 26.49 3.22 -10.84
C ALA A 23 26.81 4.53 -11.58
N ALA A 24 26.37 4.64 -12.85
CA ALA A 24 26.51 5.87 -13.63
C ALA A 24 25.55 6.98 -13.20
N ARG A 25 24.29 6.65 -12.84
CA ARG A 25 23.30 7.63 -12.36
C ARG A 25 23.51 8.02 -10.89
N HIS A 26 24.06 7.11 -10.09
CA HIS A 26 24.25 7.23 -8.65
C HIS A 26 25.70 6.93 -8.26
N PRO A 27 26.61 7.93 -8.35
CA PRO A 27 27.99 7.76 -7.91
C PRO A 27 28.06 7.35 -6.43
N GLY A 28 28.71 6.23 -6.15
CA GLY A 28 28.78 5.65 -4.80
C GLY A 28 27.70 4.59 -4.51
N ALA A 29 26.86 4.26 -5.50
CA ALA A 29 25.97 3.11 -5.42
C ALA A 29 26.74 1.80 -5.21
N ARG A 30 26.29 0.98 -4.26
CA ARG A 30 26.76 -0.40 -4.06
C ARG A 30 25.62 -1.39 -4.25
N LEU A 31 25.92 -2.57 -4.76
CA LEU A 31 25.00 -3.69 -4.90
C LEU A 31 25.47 -4.85 -4.02
N LYS A 32 24.62 -5.33 -3.13
CA LYS A 32 24.82 -6.59 -2.42
C LYS A 32 24.01 -7.68 -3.11
N VAL A 33 24.65 -8.77 -3.48
CA VAL A 33 24.00 -9.98 -4.00
C VAL A 33 23.97 -11.00 -2.87
N ILE A 34 22.77 -11.28 -2.36
CA ILE A 34 22.54 -12.16 -1.22
C ILE A 34 21.83 -13.42 -1.71
N GLY A 35 22.41 -14.57 -1.46
CA GLY A 35 21.90 -15.85 -1.94
C GLY A 35 23.02 -16.86 -2.17
N GLY A 36 22.72 -18.14 -1.97
CA GLY A 36 23.65 -19.21 -2.29
C GLY A 36 23.84 -19.35 -3.80
N VAL A 37 25.06 -19.70 -4.23
CA VAL A 37 25.32 -20.07 -5.62
C VAL A 37 24.62 -21.39 -5.91
N GLN A 38 23.65 -21.38 -6.83
CA GLN A 38 22.94 -22.56 -7.30
C GLN A 38 23.58 -23.16 -8.57
N ASP A 39 24.25 -22.32 -9.36
CA ASP A 39 24.94 -22.67 -10.59
C ASP A 39 26.32 -21.99 -10.59
N GLU A 40 27.37 -22.79 -10.45
CA GLU A 40 28.75 -22.31 -10.36
C GLU A 40 29.24 -21.70 -11.68
N ALA A 41 28.85 -22.28 -12.82
CA ALA A 41 29.25 -21.77 -14.14
C ALA A 41 28.64 -20.38 -14.37
N TYR A 42 27.35 -20.21 -14.05
CA TYR A 42 26.69 -18.92 -14.13
C TYR A 42 27.30 -17.91 -13.14
N ALA A 43 27.61 -18.32 -11.91
CA ALA A 43 28.27 -17.44 -10.94
C ALA A 43 29.65 -16.96 -11.43
N MET A 44 30.44 -17.85 -12.05
CA MET A 44 31.71 -17.47 -12.67
C MET A 44 31.52 -16.46 -13.81
N GLU A 45 30.54 -16.67 -14.69
CA GLU A 45 30.22 -15.72 -15.76
C GLU A 45 29.85 -14.33 -15.21
N VAL A 46 29.04 -14.28 -14.15
CA VAL A 46 28.62 -13.03 -13.52
C VAL A 46 29.82 -12.31 -12.90
N ARG A 47 30.71 -13.01 -12.19
CA ARG A 47 31.92 -12.42 -11.60
C ARG A 47 32.88 -11.88 -12.66
N ALA A 48 33.14 -12.66 -13.71
CA ALA A 48 33.97 -12.21 -14.83
C ALA A 48 33.40 -10.96 -15.52
N GLU A 49 32.08 -10.84 -15.60
CA GLU A 49 31.42 -9.66 -16.14
C GLU A 49 31.56 -8.43 -15.23
N VAL A 50 31.44 -8.59 -13.90
CA VAL A 50 31.69 -7.52 -12.92
C VAL A 50 33.12 -6.99 -13.06
N GLU A 51 34.10 -7.87 -13.22
CA GLU A 51 35.50 -7.51 -13.49
C GLU A 51 35.65 -6.76 -14.82
N ARG A 52 35.10 -7.32 -15.91
CA ARG A 52 35.15 -6.70 -17.25
C ARG A 52 34.53 -5.30 -17.28
N LEU A 53 33.48 -5.08 -16.50
CA LEU A 53 32.80 -3.79 -16.36
C LEU A 53 33.45 -2.85 -15.32
N ARG A 54 34.50 -3.31 -14.62
CA ARG A 54 35.19 -2.56 -13.55
C ARG A 54 34.25 -2.15 -12.42
N LEU A 55 33.36 -3.04 -12.02
CA LEU A 55 32.36 -2.82 -10.96
C LEU A 55 32.71 -3.56 -9.65
N VAL A 56 33.92 -4.14 -9.56
CA VAL A 56 34.36 -4.96 -8.42
C VAL A 56 34.23 -4.24 -7.07
N ASP A 57 34.48 -2.93 -7.02
CA ASP A 57 34.39 -2.13 -5.79
C ASP A 57 32.95 -1.73 -5.42
N CYS A 58 32.00 -2.00 -6.31
CA CYS A 58 30.60 -1.64 -6.19
C CYS A 58 29.67 -2.85 -6.02
N VAL A 59 30.18 -4.08 -6.11
CA VAL A 59 29.36 -5.31 -6.03
C VAL A 59 29.91 -6.26 -4.97
N ASP A 60 29.13 -6.48 -3.92
CA ASP A 60 29.45 -7.38 -2.82
C ASP A 60 28.65 -8.68 -2.98
N PHE A 61 29.31 -9.79 -3.31
CA PHE A 61 28.69 -11.13 -3.33
C PHE A 61 28.74 -11.73 -1.92
N VAL A 62 27.64 -11.63 -1.18
CA VAL A 62 27.55 -12.01 0.24
C VAL A 62 27.40 -13.52 0.43
N GLY A 63 26.81 -14.21 -0.55
CA GLY A 63 26.52 -15.63 -0.46
C GLY A 63 25.25 -15.93 0.35
N TYR A 64 25.07 -17.18 0.76
CA TYR A 64 23.93 -17.59 1.57
C TYR A 64 24.00 -16.98 2.97
N LEU A 65 22.87 -16.45 3.44
CA LEU A 65 22.69 -16.01 4.82
C LEU A 65 21.56 -16.81 5.49
N PRO A 66 21.75 -17.25 6.74
CA PRO A 66 20.64 -17.79 7.52
C PRO A 66 19.62 -16.69 7.84
N PRO A 67 18.34 -17.03 8.07
CA PRO A 67 17.29 -16.04 8.36
C PRO A 67 17.63 -15.08 9.52
N THR A 68 18.34 -15.57 10.54
CA THR A 68 18.76 -14.78 11.71
C THR A 68 19.76 -13.66 11.37
N ALA A 69 20.48 -13.78 10.25
CA ALA A 69 21.46 -12.78 9.80
C ALA A 69 20.88 -11.82 8.76
N LEU A 70 19.70 -12.12 8.20
CA LEU A 70 19.12 -11.36 7.10
C LEU A 70 18.80 -9.92 7.52
N ALA A 71 18.15 -9.73 8.68
CA ALA A 71 17.81 -8.39 9.18
C ALA A 71 19.04 -7.47 9.29
N ALA A 72 20.17 -7.99 9.79
CA ALA A 72 21.41 -7.23 9.88
C ALA A 72 22.01 -6.91 8.51
N ALA A 73 21.90 -7.83 7.55
CA ALA A 73 22.39 -7.62 6.18
C ALA A 73 21.53 -6.62 5.39
N LEU A 74 20.23 -6.52 5.72
CA LEU A 74 19.27 -5.59 5.14
C LEU A 74 19.34 -4.17 5.75
N ALA A 75 19.84 -4.02 6.98
CA ALA A 75 19.73 -2.80 7.78
C ALA A 75 20.28 -1.50 7.14
N ASP A 76 21.23 -1.63 6.20
CA ASP A 76 21.86 -0.50 5.51
C ASP A 76 21.47 -0.40 4.03
N ALA A 77 20.51 -1.21 3.59
CA ALA A 77 20.00 -1.19 2.23
C ALA A 77 18.89 -0.15 2.05
N HIS A 78 18.88 0.46 0.88
CA HIS A 78 17.95 1.55 0.54
C HIS A 78 16.86 1.04 -0.40
N LEU A 79 17.18 0.07 -1.25
CA LEU A 79 16.26 -0.45 -2.26
C LEU A 79 16.57 -1.92 -2.55
N HIS A 80 15.53 -2.71 -2.77
CA HIS A 80 15.63 -4.05 -3.30
C HIS A 80 15.31 -4.08 -4.79
N VAL A 81 16.11 -4.80 -5.57
CA VAL A 81 15.95 -4.95 -7.01
C VAL A 81 15.89 -6.43 -7.37
N SER A 82 14.74 -6.89 -7.87
CA SER A 82 14.57 -8.25 -8.39
C SER A 82 14.41 -8.22 -9.90
N ARG A 83 15.36 -8.83 -10.63
CA ARG A 83 15.31 -8.95 -12.09
C ARG A 83 15.10 -10.39 -12.57
N SER A 84 14.64 -11.28 -11.68
CA SER A 84 14.36 -12.67 -12.01
C SER A 84 13.38 -12.78 -13.18
N ALA A 85 13.63 -13.75 -14.08
CA ALA A 85 12.74 -14.03 -15.22
C ALA A 85 11.42 -14.68 -14.77
N CYS A 86 11.41 -15.31 -13.60
CA CYS A 86 10.25 -15.92 -12.98
C CYS A 86 10.38 -15.78 -11.46
N GLU A 87 9.35 -15.21 -10.83
CA GLU A 87 9.24 -15.03 -9.40
C GLU A 87 7.88 -15.56 -8.94
N THR A 88 7.87 -16.82 -8.51
CA THR A 88 6.64 -17.56 -8.24
C THR A 88 5.91 -17.06 -7.00
N PHE A 89 6.62 -16.45 -6.05
CA PHE A 89 6.03 -15.90 -4.84
C PHE A 89 6.51 -14.48 -4.52
N GLY A 90 7.81 -14.21 -4.64
CA GLY A 90 8.38 -12.92 -4.27
C GLY A 90 8.82 -12.86 -2.82
N ARG A 91 9.35 -13.95 -2.26
CA ARG A 91 9.70 -14.01 -0.82
C ARG A 91 10.67 -12.90 -0.43
N ALA A 92 11.70 -12.66 -1.24
CA ALA A 92 12.65 -11.56 -1.04
C ALA A 92 11.98 -10.17 -1.12
N ILE A 93 10.94 -10.01 -1.94
CA ILE A 93 10.16 -8.76 -2.02
C ILE A 93 9.47 -8.49 -0.68
N PHE A 94 8.80 -9.49 -0.11
CA PHE A 94 8.13 -9.32 1.19
C PHE A 94 9.11 -9.22 2.37
N GLU A 95 10.20 -9.98 2.38
CA GLU A 95 11.28 -9.89 3.39
C GLU A 95 11.89 -8.47 3.42
N THR A 96 12.07 -7.85 2.25
CA THR A 96 12.62 -6.49 2.14
C THR A 96 11.59 -5.42 2.50
N LEU A 97 10.32 -5.58 2.13
CA LEU A 97 9.24 -4.70 2.62
C LEU A 97 9.12 -4.75 4.14
N ALA A 98 9.22 -5.93 4.75
CA ALA A 98 9.25 -6.11 6.21
C ALA A 98 10.39 -5.35 6.90
N ALA A 99 11.50 -5.14 6.18
CA ALA A 99 12.63 -4.34 6.64
C ALA A 99 12.51 -2.84 6.28
N GLY A 100 11.40 -2.38 5.71
CA GLY A 100 11.22 -0.99 5.27
C GLY A 100 11.95 -0.65 3.96
N ILE A 101 12.28 -1.66 3.16
CA ILE A 101 13.04 -1.49 1.92
C ILE A 101 12.09 -1.54 0.71
N PRO A 102 11.94 -0.44 -0.04
CA PRO A 102 11.13 -0.41 -1.26
C PRO A 102 11.71 -1.29 -2.37
N ASN A 103 10.86 -1.66 -3.33
CA ASN A 103 11.14 -2.71 -4.31
C ASN A 103 11.00 -2.24 -5.76
N VAL A 104 11.96 -2.62 -6.61
CA VAL A 104 11.85 -2.54 -8.08
C VAL A 104 12.03 -3.93 -8.66
N ALA A 105 10.97 -4.50 -9.22
CA ALA A 105 10.92 -5.87 -9.71
C ALA A 105 10.53 -5.97 -11.19
N ARG A 106 10.74 -7.13 -11.83
CA ARG A 106 10.10 -7.45 -13.13
C ARG A 106 8.61 -7.69 -12.92
N ALA A 107 7.79 -7.27 -13.87
CA ALA A 107 6.33 -7.43 -13.81
C ALA A 107 5.90 -8.81 -14.33
N GLN A 108 6.46 -9.23 -15.46
CA GLN A 108 6.15 -10.53 -16.06
C GLN A 108 6.58 -11.68 -15.16
N HIS A 109 5.68 -12.67 -15.02
CA HIS A 109 5.88 -13.89 -14.25
C HIS A 109 6.28 -13.61 -12.79
N ASN A 110 5.71 -12.57 -12.19
CA ASN A 110 5.95 -12.20 -10.80
C ASN A 110 4.64 -12.17 -10.02
N ALA A 111 4.44 -13.14 -9.13
CA ALA A 111 3.21 -13.22 -8.33
C ALA A 111 3.02 -12.00 -7.42
N ALA A 112 4.10 -11.40 -6.91
CA ALA A 112 4.01 -10.22 -6.07
C ALA A 112 3.47 -8.98 -6.82
N ALA A 113 3.57 -8.95 -8.15
CA ALA A 113 3.06 -7.85 -8.97
C ALA A 113 1.54 -7.71 -8.84
N GLU A 114 0.82 -8.82 -8.70
CA GLU A 114 -0.66 -8.82 -8.59
C GLU A 114 -1.14 -8.05 -7.36
N PHE A 115 -0.37 -8.11 -6.27
CA PHE A 115 -0.72 -7.49 -4.98
C PHE A 115 -0.13 -6.09 -4.82
N LEU A 116 1.06 -5.84 -5.38
CA LEU A 116 1.86 -4.67 -5.04
C LEU A 116 1.94 -3.61 -6.16
N THR A 117 1.36 -3.83 -7.35
CA THR A 117 1.46 -2.84 -8.45
C THR A 117 0.85 -1.47 -8.12
N LYS A 118 -0.11 -1.41 -7.20
CA LYS A 118 -0.86 -0.18 -6.87
C LYS A 118 -0.25 0.64 -5.72
N VAL A 119 0.90 0.22 -5.20
CA VAL A 119 1.48 0.82 -3.99
C VAL A 119 2.71 1.68 -4.32
N PRO A 120 2.99 2.75 -3.55
CA PRO A 120 4.08 3.66 -3.89
C PRO A 120 5.49 3.07 -3.63
N TYR A 121 5.61 2.06 -2.77
CA TYR A 121 6.87 1.44 -2.34
C TYR A 121 7.25 0.16 -3.11
N ALA A 122 6.49 -0.21 -4.14
CA ALA A 122 6.86 -1.26 -5.08
C ALA A 122 6.62 -0.82 -6.53
N ARG A 123 7.55 -1.14 -7.43
CA ARG A 123 7.47 -0.86 -8.87
C ARG A 123 7.75 -2.14 -9.64
N PHE A 124 6.90 -2.43 -10.63
CA PHE A 124 7.00 -3.62 -11.46
C PHE A 124 7.20 -3.18 -12.91
N GLU A 125 8.44 -3.29 -13.39
CA GLU A 125 8.85 -2.75 -14.69
C GLU A 125 9.65 -3.80 -15.47
N ASP A 126 9.13 -4.21 -16.63
CA ASP A 126 9.82 -5.15 -17.51
C ASP A 126 10.93 -4.50 -18.34
N ASP A 127 10.70 -3.23 -18.70
CA ASP A 127 11.64 -2.39 -19.43
C ASP A 127 12.76 -1.90 -18.51
N GLU A 128 14.00 -1.99 -18.98
CA GLU A 128 15.17 -1.64 -18.17
C GLU A 128 15.26 -0.13 -17.91
N LYS A 129 14.89 0.70 -18.89
CA LYS A 129 14.92 2.15 -18.71
C LYS A 129 13.89 2.58 -17.67
N ARG A 130 12.67 2.06 -17.76
CA ARG A 130 11.62 2.30 -16.75
C ARG A 130 12.01 1.81 -15.36
N ALA A 131 12.64 0.64 -15.26
CA ALA A 131 13.14 0.16 -13.98
C ALA A 131 14.19 1.13 -13.38
N LEU A 132 15.08 1.70 -14.20
CA LEU A 132 16.04 2.70 -13.74
C LEU A 132 15.38 4.03 -13.35
N ASP A 133 14.38 4.48 -14.11
CA ASP A 133 13.63 5.69 -13.77
C ASP A 133 12.85 5.50 -12.45
N ALA A 134 12.27 4.32 -12.23
CA ALA A 134 11.65 3.93 -10.96
C ALA A 134 12.63 3.92 -9.78
N ILE A 135 13.88 3.48 -10.00
CA ILE A 135 14.94 3.56 -8.99
C ILE A 135 15.21 5.03 -8.61
N ASP A 136 15.36 5.92 -9.60
CA ASP A 136 15.60 7.34 -9.36
C ASP A 136 14.45 8.00 -8.57
N GLU A 137 13.21 7.72 -8.97
CA GLU A 137 12.01 8.23 -8.30
C GLU A 137 11.91 7.75 -6.85
N MET A 138 12.15 6.45 -6.62
CA MET A 138 12.10 5.88 -5.27
C MET A 138 13.21 6.41 -4.37
N LEU A 139 14.41 6.62 -4.91
CA LEU A 139 15.51 7.21 -4.15
C LEU A 139 15.25 8.67 -3.80
N ALA A 140 14.63 9.44 -4.70
CA ALA A 140 14.25 10.83 -4.43
C ALA A 140 13.21 10.95 -3.30
N GLU A 141 12.34 9.94 -3.14
CA GLU A 141 11.32 9.89 -2.09
C GLU A 141 11.65 8.91 -0.95
N LEU A 142 12.92 8.47 -0.84
CA LEU A 142 13.29 7.31 -0.02
C LEU A 142 12.73 7.33 1.41
N PRO A 143 12.83 8.44 2.19
CA PRO A 143 12.27 8.46 3.54
C PRO A 143 10.76 8.16 3.58
N ARG A 144 10.01 8.66 2.59
CA ARG A 144 8.56 8.46 2.49
C ARG A 144 8.23 7.02 2.09
N VAL A 145 8.87 6.51 1.04
CA VAL A 145 8.57 5.16 0.54
C VAL A 145 9.07 4.06 1.48
N SER A 146 10.17 4.28 2.21
CA SER A 146 10.65 3.35 3.25
C SER A 146 9.73 3.31 4.46
N ALA A 147 9.20 4.45 4.91
CA ALA A 147 8.22 4.48 5.99
C ALA A 147 6.95 3.69 5.64
N LEU A 148 6.45 3.86 4.41
CA LEU A 148 5.29 3.11 3.91
C LEU A 148 5.58 1.61 3.73
N ALA A 149 6.80 1.25 3.27
CA ALA A 149 7.23 -0.14 3.18
C ALA A 149 7.21 -0.82 4.57
N ALA A 150 7.73 -0.14 5.60
CA ALA A 150 7.80 -0.67 6.95
C ALA A 150 6.42 -0.87 7.59
N GLU A 151 5.48 0.04 7.35
CA GLU A 151 4.08 -0.08 7.80
C GLU A 151 3.42 -1.33 7.20
N VAL A 152 3.68 -1.60 5.92
CA VAL A 152 3.18 -2.79 5.23
C VAL A 152 3.89 -4.05 5.67
N GLY A 153 5.17 -3.95 5.99
CA GLY A 153 5.93 -4.99 6.67
C GLY A 153 5.26 -5.51 7.94
N ALA A 154 4.67 -4.61 8.73
CA ALA A 154 3.91 -4.97 9.94
C ALA A 154 2.54 -5.61 9.62
N LEU A 155 2.02 -5.42 8.40
CA LEU A 155 0.77 -6.04 7.93
C LEU A 155 0.99 -7.40 7.27
N PHE A 156 2.22 -7.72 6.85
CA PHE A 156 2.62 -9.03 6.33
C PHE A 156 3.11 -9.94 7.46
N ASP A 157 2.21 -10.24 8.42
CA ASP A 157 2.39 -11.37 9.32
C ASP A 157 1.81 -12.66 8.72
N ASP A 158 2.28 -13.82 9.18
CA ASP A 158 1.84 -15.14 8.68
C ASP A 158 0.32 -15.31 8.74
N ALA A 159 -0.33 -14.66 9.71
CA ALA A 159 -1.77 -14.74 9.89
C ALA A 159 -2.53 -13.89 8.85
N ALA A 160 -2.04 -12.70 8.50
CA ALA A 160 -2.60 -11.79 7.52
C ALA A 160 -2.37 -12.30 6.10
N LEU A 161 -1.14 -12.73 5.79
CA LEU A 161 -0.82 -13.35 4.52
C LEU A 161 -1.59 -14.67 4.33
N GLY A 162 -1.67 -15.51 5.37
CA GLY A 162 -2.47 -16.74 5.34
C GLY A 162 -3.95 -16.48 5.07
N ARG A 163 -4.52 -15.41 5.66
CA ARG A 163 -5.91 -14.98 5.38
C ARG A 163 -6.08 -14.46 3.95
N MET A 164 -5.14 -13.66 3.44
CA MET A 164 -5.19 -13.13 2.06
C MET A 164 -5.04 -14.21 0.99
N LEU A 165 -4.25 -15.25 1.26
CA LEU A 165 -4.10 -16.40 0.35
C LEU A 165 -5.32 -17.33 0.43
N ALA A 166 -5.87 -17.57 1.62
CA ALA A 166 -7.07 -18.39 1.82
C ALA A 166 -8.30 -17.76 1.15
N ALA A 167 -8.63 -16.51 1.50
CA ALA A 167 -8.54 -15.43 0.51
C ALA A 167 -8.94 -15.70 -0.95
N GLU A 168 -7.92 -15.46 -1.77
CA GLU A 168 -7.86 -15.68 -3.20
C GLU A 168 -8.21 -17.13 -3.60
N LEU A 169 -7.69 -18.14 -2.89
CA LEU A 169 -7.86 -19.55 -3.23
C LEU A 169 -9.31 -20.04 -3.06
N SER A 170 -10.02 -19.49 -2.07
CA SER A 170 -11.43 -19.80 -1.82
C SER A 170 -12.39 -18.81 -2.47
N GLY A 171 -11.87 -17.73 -3.06
CA GLY A 171 -12.66 -16.62 -3.61
C GLY A 171 -13.35 -15.76 -2.55
N GLY A 172 -12.89 -15.75 -1.30
CA GLY A 172 -13.39 -14.90 -0.21
C GLY A 172 -12.24 -14.49 0.72
N ASP A 173 -12.04 -13.23 1.11
CA ASP A 173 -13.05 -12.23 1.45
C ASP A 173 -12.71 -10.80 0.96
N VAL A 174 -13.54 -10.26 0.07
CA VAL A 174 -13.55 -8.83 -0.23
C VAL A 174 -14.19 -8.10 0.96
N ILE A 175 -13.43 -7.26 1.66
CA ILE A 175 -13.99 -6.30 2.61
C ILE A 175 -14.72 -5.24 1.80
N ALA A 176 -16.05 -5.20 1.91
CA ALA A 176 -16.82 -4.13 1.33
C ALA A 176 -17.00 -3.02 2.38
N VAL A 177 -16.40 -1.86 2.12
CA VAL A 177 -16.66 -0.63 2.86
C VAL A 177 -17.68 0.18 2.07
N SER A 178 -18.79 0.56 2.69
CA SER A 178 -19.82 1.35 2.04
C SER A 178 -20.37 2.43 2.94
N ASP A 179 -20.61 3.61 2.34
CA ASP A 179 -21.32 4.68 3.01
C ASP A 179 -22.80 4.33 3.18
N TYR A 180 -23.33 4.54 4.37
CA TYR A 180 -24.73 4.23 4.65
C TYR A 180 -25.65 5.15 3.84
N ASP A 181 -25.42 6.46 3.89
CA ASP A 181 -26.30 7.46 3.29
C ASP A 181 -25.98 7.71 1.82
N GLY A 182 -26.92 7.42 0.92
CA GLY A 182 -26.77 7.68 -0.51
C GLY A 182 -26.05 6.58 -1.30
N THR A 183 -25.49 5.57 -0.63
CA THR A 183 -24.95 4.36 -1.29
C THR A 183 -25.73 3.10 -0.91
N LEU A 184 -25.92 2.83 0.38
CA LEU A 184 -26.79 1.73 0.85
C LEU A 184 -28.24 2.17 0.96
N PHE A 185 -28.48 3.29 1.65
CA PHE A 185 -29.80 3.85 1.92
C PHE A 185 -30.10 5.06 1.02
N HIS A 186 -31.24 5.05 0.34
CA HIS A 186 -31.70 6.13 -0.53
C HIS A 186 -33.06 6.64 -0.05
N LYS A 187 -33.06 7.83 0.56
CA LYS A 187 -34.20 8.45 1.26
C LYS A 187 -35.51 8.51 0.45
N HIS A 188 -35.41 8.59 -0.87
CA HIS A 188 -36.55 8.72 -1.79
C HIS A 188 -36.68 7.56 -2.78
N ASP A 189 -35.90 6.48 -2.58
CA ASP A 189 -35.86 5.35 -3.52
C ASP A 189 -35.69 4.02 -2.75
N ALA A 190 -36.82 3.47 -2.31
CA ALA A 190 -36.86 2.22 -1.56
C ALA A 190 -36.42 1.01 -2.38
N GLU A 191 -36.67 1.02 -3.70
CA GLU A 191 -36.23 -0.06 -4.60
C GLU A 191 -34.71 -0.07 -4.71
N ARG A 192 -34.11 1.10 -4.95
CA ARG A 192 -32.65 1.22 -5.01
C ARG A 192 -31.99 0.86 -3.69
N THR A 193 -32.59 1.24 -2.56
CA THR A 193 -32.15 0.81 -1.23
C THR A 193 -32.15 -0.71 -1.11
N ARG A 194 -33.25 -1.38 -1.47
CA ARG A 194 -33.34 -2.85 -1.43
C ARG A 194 -32.27 -3.52 -2.29
N ARG A 195 -32.03 -3.03 -3.51
CA ARG A 195 -30.98 -3.57 -4.40
C ARG A 195 -29.57 -3.35 -3.85
N SER A 196 -29.27 -2.15 -3.35
CA SER A 196 -27.96 -1.83 -2.77
C SER A 196 -27.66 -2.69 -1.55
N VAL A 197 -28.61 -2.84 -0.63
CA VAL A 197 -28.49 -3.72 0.54
C VAL A 197 -28.29 -5.18 0.11
N ALA A 198 -29.08 -5.67 -0.85
CA ALA A 198 -28.93 -7.04 -1.36
C ALA A 198 -27.57 -7.29 -2.02
N ALA A 199 -27.04 -6.32 -2.77
CA ALA A 199 -25.71 -6.42 -3.36
C ALA A 199 -24.62 -6.43 -2.27
N PHE A 200 -24.76 -5.58 -1.25
CA PHE A 200 -23.80 -5.46 -0.16
C PHE A 200 -23.78 -6.69 0.76
N ARG A 201 -24.91 -7.39 0.94
CA ARG A 201 -24.98 -8.64 1.72
C ARG A 201 -24.12 -9.77 1.15
N ARG A 202 -23.78 -9.73 -0.14
CA ARG A 202 -22.96 -10.75 -0.81
C ARG A 202 -21.51 -10.73 -0.34
N PHE A 203 -21.08 -9.66 0.32
CA PHE A 203 -19.73 -9.56 0.83
C PHE A 203 -19.62 -10.26 2.19
N PRO A 204 -18.56 -11.06 2.36
CA PRO A 204 -18.34 -11.86 3.57
C PRO A 204 -17.90 -11.01 4.76
N VAL A 205 -17.21 -9.89 4.51
CA VAL A 205 -16.87 -8.87 5.53
C VAL A 205 -17.41 -7.52 5.08
N ARG A 206 -18.22 -6.89 5.94
CA ARG A 206 -19.00 -5.69 5.64
C ARG A 206 -18.68 -4.59 6.64
N VAL A 207 -18.19 -3.46 6.14
CA VAL A 207 -17.96 -2.25 6.94
C VAL A 207 -18.91 -1.16 6.47
N VAL A 208 -19.68 -0.61 7.39
CA VAL A 208 -20.59 0.50 7.09
C VAL A 208 -20.01 1.77 7.68
N CYS A 209 -19.88 2.83 6.88
CA CYS A 209 -19.45 4.15 7.35
C CYS A 209 -20.57 5.19 7.20
N SER A 210 -20.60 6.22 8.05
CA SER A 210 -21.51 7.36 7.93
C SER A 210 -21.12 8.51 8.86
N ALA A 211 -21.61 9.71 8.56
CA ALA A 211 -21.59 10.85 9.48
C ALA A 211 -22.53 10.69 10.69
N ARG A 212 -23.41 9.68 10.69
CA ARG A 212 -24.36 9.39 11.77
C ARG A 212 -23.67 8.81 13.02
N PRO A 213 -24.25 9.01 14.22
CA PRO A 213 -23.86 8.28 15.41
C PRO A 213 -23.96 6.75 15.21
N VAL A 214 -23.04 6.00 15.84
CA VAL A 214 -23.04 4.52 15.79
C VAL A 214 -24.37 3.93 16.24
N ALA A 215 -24.97 4.46 17.31
CA ALA A 215 -26.26 3.97 17.81
C ALA A 215 -27.38 4.11 16.76
N ASP A 216 -27.42 5.23 16.05
CA ASP A 216 -28.40 5.48 14.99
C ASP A 216 -28.17 4.53 13.81
N LEU A 217 -26.91 4.22 13.48
CA LEU A 217 -26.56 3.26 12.44
C LEU A 217 -26.99 1.84 12.80
N VAL A 218 -26.79 1.39 14.04
CA VAL A 218 -27.25 0.06 14.48
C VAL A 218 -28.75 -0.08 14.28
N VAL A 219 -29.54 0.90 14.76
CA VAL A 219 -31.00 0.90 14.57
C VAL A 219 -31.40 0.90 13.10
N ALA A 220 -30.69 1.70 12.28
CA ALA A 220 -30.98 1.81 10.86
C ALA A 220 -30.64 0.52 10.09
N LEU A 221 -29.52 -0.12 10.44
CA LEU A 221 -29.08 -1.41 9.88
C LEU A 221 -30.04 -2.54 10.27
N ASP A 222 -30.48 -2.60 11.53
CA ASP A 222 -31.49 -3.54 12.02
C ASP A 222 -32.81 -3.38 11.25
N GLY A 223 -33.24 -2.13 10.99
CA GLY A 223 -34.44 -1.83 10.22
C GLY A 223 -34.38 -2.28 8.74
N HIS A 224 -33.19 -2.55 8.22
CA HIS A 224 -32.98 -3.12 6.88
C HIS A 224 -32.49 -4.57 6.92
N GLU A 225 -32.49 -5.21 8.09
CA GLU A 225 -31.98 -6.56 8.31
C GLU A 225 -30.55 -6.71 7.73
N LEU A 226 -29.71 -5.70 7.87
CA LEU A 226 -28.36 -5.68 7.31
C LEU A 226 -27.34 -5.80 8.43
N GLU A 227 -26.60 -6.91 8.45
CA GLU A 227 -25.49 -7.08 9.36
C GLU A 227 -24.22 -6.44 8.80
N ALA A 228 -23.53 -5.67 9.64
CA ALA A 228 -22.17 -5.20 9.40
C ALA A 228 -21.22 -5.87 10.40
N ASP A 229 -19.98 -6.11 9.98
CA ASP A 229 -18.93 -6.61 10.87
C ASP A 229 -18.35 -5.46 11.69
N TRP A 230 -18.14 -4.31 11.05
CA TRP A 230 -17.72 -3.06 11.69
C TRP A 230 -18.55 -1.86 11.23
N ILE A 231 -18.69 -0.89 12.13
CA ILE A 231 -19.39 0.36 11.91
C ILE A 231 -18.42 1.51 12.18
N VAL A 232 -18.28 2.39 11.20
CA VAL A 232 -17.49 3.63 11.28
C VAL A 232 -18.46 4.80 11.34
N GLY A 233 -18.76 5.24 12.56
CA GLY A 233 -19.71 6.32 12.81
C GLY A 233 -19.04 7.66 13.04
N CYS A 234 -19.88 8.66 13.23
CA CYS A 234 -19.49 10.00 13.63
C CYS A 234 -18.42 10.64 12.71
N SER A 235 -18.58 10.50 11.40
CA SER A 235 -17.62 11.00 10.39
C SER A 235 -16.21 10.40 10.53
N GLY A 236 -16.12 9.15 10.98
CA GLY A 236 -14.84 8.43 11.14
C GLY A 236 -14.23 8.54 12.53
N SER A 237 -14.81 9.34 13.43
CA SER A 237 -14.28 9.52 14.79
C SER A 237 -14.56 8.35 15.72
N VAL A 238 -15.47 7.43 15.37
CA VAL A 238 -15.80 6.26 16.18
C VAL A 238 -15.83 4.99 15.33
N VAL A 239 -15.13 3.95 15.78
CA VAL A 239 -15.19 2.60 15.21
C VAL A 239 -15.81 1.67 16.24
N ALA A 240 -16.82 0.92 15.82
CA ALA A 240 -17.53 -0.07 16.62
C ALA A 240 -17.63 -1.41 15.89
N ASN A 241 -17.88 -2.49 16.63
CA ASN A 241 -18.31 -3.74 16.01
C ASN A 241 -19.75 -3.65 15.49
N GLY A 242 -20.19 -4.67 14.75
CA GLY A 242 -21.55 -4.78 14.20
C GLY A 242 -22.70 -4.63 15.19
N ARG A 243 -22.43 -4.81 16.49
CA ARG A 243 -23.43 -4.65 17.57
C ARG A 243 -23.36 -3.28 18.25
N GLY A 244 -22.58 -2.35 17.70
CA GLY A 244 -22.42 -1.00 18.24
C GLY A 244 -21.50 -0.88 19.46
N ARG A 245 -20.77 -1.95 19.85
CA ARG A 245 -19.75 -1.83 20.90
C ARG A 245 -18.56 -1.06 20.35
N VAL A 246 -18.30 0.10 20.91
CA VAL A 246 -17.14 0.94 20.56
C VAL A 246 -15.85 0.17 20.79
N LEU A 247 -15.01 0.13 19.76
CA LEU A 247 -13.67 -0.46 19.78
C LEU A 247 -12.60 0.63 19.80
N TRP A 248 -12.88 1.77 19.18
CA TRP A 248 -11.96 2.90 19.11
C TRP A 248 -12.71 4.22 18.89
N SER A 249 -12.15 5.32 19.41
CA SER A 249 -12.66 6.66 19.20
C SER A 249 -11.56 7.71 19.23
N THR A 250 -11.71 8.78 18.44
CA THR A 250 -10.89 9.99 18.53
C THR A 250 -11.75 11.17 18.97
N PRO A 251 -11.52 11.71 20.19
CA PRO A 251 -12.23 12.88 20.66
C PRO A 251 -11.78 14.14 19.92
N LEU A 252 -12.70 15.10 19.76
CA LEU A 252 -12.35 16.46 19.36
C LEU A 252 -11.65 17.17 20.51
N ASP A 253 -10.63 17.95 20.18
CA ASP A 253 -9.95 18.76 21.18
C ASP A 253 -10.80 19.97 21.59
N ARG A 254 -10.53 20.52 22.78
CA ARG A 254 -11.32 21.64 23.34
C ARG A 254 -11.22 22.91 22.49
N ARG A 255 -10.10 23.14 21.79
CA ARG A 255 -9.90 24.30 20.92
C ARG A 255 -10.70 24.15 19.63
N ASP A 256 -10.68 22.96 19.03
CA ASP A 256 -11.47 22.62 17.85
C ASP A 256 -12.98 22.74 18.13
N ILE A 257 -13.43 22.24 19.29
CA ILE A 257 -14.83 22.40 19.72
C ILE A 257 -15.18 23.89 19.80
N ALA A 258 -14.37 24.69 20.49
CA ALA A 258 -14.64 26.13 20.66
C ALA A 258 -14.63 26.89 19.32
N ALA A 259 -13.70 26.56 18.42
CA ALA A 259 -13.62 27.15 17.09
C ALA A 259 -14.85 26.78 16.24
N LEU A 260 -15.23 25.51 16.23
CA LEU A 260 -16.39 25.03 15.48
C LEU A 260 -17.71 25.59 16.04
N GLU A 261 -17.86 25.72 17.35
CA GLU A 261 -19.04 26.34 17.96
C GLU A 261 -19.13 27.84 17.69
N HIS A 262 -18.00 28.53 17.58
CA HIS A 262 -17.98 29.92 17.14
C HIS A 262 -18.52 30.07 15.71
N HIS A 263 -18.16 29.14 14.82
CA HIS A 263 -18.62 29.15 13.43
C HIS A 263 -20.02 28.53 13.23
N LEU A 264 -20.43 27.61 14.12
CA LEU A 264 -21.70 26.90 14.09
C LEU A 264 -22.36 26.93 15.48
N PRO A 265 -22.94 28.07 15.90
CA PRO A 265 -23.45 28.25 17.28
C PRO A 265 -24.60 27.33 17.65
N SER A 266 -25.30 26.79 16.65
CA SER A 266 -26.42 25.87 16.81
C SER A 266 -26.03 24.40 16.68
N ALA A 267 -24.75 24.08 16.46
CA ALA A 267 -24.31 22.70 16.31
C ALA A 267 -24.55 21.89 17.60
N LYS A 268 -25.07 20.68 17.43
CA LYS A 268 -25.24 19.70 18.49
C LYS A 268 -23.93 18.93 18.69
N ARG A 269 -23.46 18.83 19.94
CA ARG A 269 -22.36 17.93 20.32
C ARG A 269 -22.83 16.48 20.28
N ILE A 270 -22.07 15.64 19.60
CA ILE A 270 -22.23 14.19 19.59
C ILE A 270 -21.13 13.60 20.47
N HIS A 271 -21.53 12.75 21.41
CA HIS A 271 -20.66 12.21 22.44
C HIS A 271 -20.41 10.72 22.26
N CYS A 272 -19.21 10.28 22.62
CA CYS A 272 -18.86 8.88 22.85
C CYS A 272 -18.36 8.77 24.29
N GLY A 273 -19.19 8.24 25.18
CA GLY A 273 -18.92 8.31 26.63
C GLY A 273 -18.89 9.76 27.11
N ALA A 274 -17.81 10.15 27.80
CA ALA A 274 -17.62 11.52 28.29
C ALA A 274 -17.11 12.48 27.21
N ASP A 275 -16.57 11.96 26.11
CA ASP A 275 -15.87 12.75 25.12
C ASP A 275 -16.80 13.23 24.00
N VAL A 276 -16.52 14.43 23.48
CA VAL A 276 -17.17 14.95 22.27
C VAL A 276 -16.39 14.44 21.06
N VAL A 277 -17.06 13.75 20.14
CA VAL A 277 -16.41 13.14 18.95
C VAL A 277 -16.82 13.83 17.65
N GLN A 278 -17.92 14.59 17.66
CA GLN A 278 -18.39 15.33 16.48
C GLN A 278 -19.27 16.52 16.91
N LEU A 279 -19.26 17.57 16.10
CA LEU A 279 -20.27 18.63 16.10
C LEU A 279 -21.14 18.48 14.84
N SER A 280 -22.45 18.33 15.04
CA SER A 280 -23.41 18.16 13.96
C SER A 280 -24.27 19.43 13.82
N PRO A 281 -24.35 20.06 12.64
CA PRO A 281 -25.27 21.18 12.44
C PRO A 281 -26.70 20.74 12.76
N THR A 282 -27.46 21.51 13.53
CA THR A 282 -28.92 21.29 13.61
C THR A 282 -29.50 21.37 12.19
N PRO A 283 -30.44 20.48 11.81
CA PRO A 283 -31.10 20.60 10.53
C PRO A 283 -31.83 21.94 10.48
N THR A 284 -31.29 22.88 9.71
CA THR A 284 -32.02 24.07 9.26
C THR A 284 -33.21 23.56 8.45
N PRO A 285 -34.45 24.07 8.63
CA PRO A 285 -35.55 23.73 7.74
C PRO A 285 -35.10 24.05 6.31
N CYS A 286 -34.97 23.02 5.47
CA CYS A 286 -34.41 23.18 4.13
C CYS A 286 -35.26 24.19 3.34
N LEU A 287 -34.75 25.39 3.12
CA LEU A 287 -35.24 26.27 2.06
C LEU A 287 -34.87 25.62 0.73
N HIS A 288 -35.88 25.10 0.04
CA HIS A 288 -35.76 24.66 -1.34
C HIS A 288 -35.32 25.84 -2.22
N SER A 289 -34.18 25.73 -2.88
CA SER A 289 -33.93 26.43 -4.15
C SER A 289 -32.90 25.65 -4.98
N PRO A 290 -33.17 25.42 -6.28
CA PRO A 290 -32.36 24.55 -7.13
C PRO A 290 -31.23 25.32 -7.83
N GLY A 291 -30.10 24.61 -8.01
CA GLY A 291 -29.17 24.82 -9.12
C GLY A 291 -28.13 25.93 -8.95
N THR A 292 -26.87 25.54 -8.83
CA THR A 292 -25.78 25.98 -9.73
C THR A 292 -24.53 25.16 -9.44
N ALA A 293 -24.06 24.43 -10.45
CA ALA A 293 -22.75 23.80 -10.45
C ALA A 293 -21.66 24.87 -10.63
N SER A 294 -20.62 24.84 -9.80
CA SER A 294 -19.38 25.60 -10.04
C SER A 294 -18.19 24.65 -9.97
N ARG A 295 -17.48 24.56 -11.10
CA ARG A 295 -16.17 23.92 -11.24
C ARG A 295 -15.11 24.88 -10.69
N HIS A 296 -14.20 24.38 -9.86
CA HIS A 296 -12.93 25.05 -9.61
C HIS A 296 -11.76 24.12 -9.92
N THR A 297 -11.05 24.47 -10.99
CA THR A 297 -9.69 24.06 -11.33
C THR A 297 -8.69 24.84 -10.46
N ARG A 298 -7.62 24.18 -10.01
CA ARG A 298 -6.39 24.85 -9.59
C ARG A 298 -5.17 24.03 -10.00
N GLU A 299 -4.27 24.68 -10.73
CA GLU A 299 -2.93 24.22 -11.10
C GLU A 299 -1.92 24.38 -9.93
N PRO A 300 -0.76 23.68 -9.99
CA PRO A 300 0.16 23.52 -8.88
C PRO A 300 1.28 24.57 -8.86
N ARG A 301 1.93 24.74 -7.70
CA ARG A 301 3.18 25.50 -7.55
C ARG A 301 4.33 24.58 -7.15
N SER A 302 5.46 24.77 -7.82
CA SER A 302 6.77 24.17 -7.58
C SER A 302 7.53 24.89 -6.46
N SER A 303 8.46 24.19 -5.79
CA SER A 303 9.92 24.29 -6.02
C SER A 303 10.73 23.81 -4.81
N ALA A 304 11.82 23.08 -5.13
CA ALA A 304 13.19 23.08 -4.58
C ALA A 304 13.40 22.88 -3.06
N ASP A 305 14.50 22.35 -2.54
CA ASP A 305 15.72 21.63 -2.98
C ASP A 305 16.42 21.27 -1.65
N GLY A 306 17.25 20.23 -1.62
CA GLY A 306 18.03 19.89 -0.42
C GLY A 306 18.46 18.43 -0.33
N SER A 307 19.47 18.04 -1.10
CA SER A 307 20.18 16.77 -0.90
C SER A 307 20.97 16.76 0.42
N PRO A 308 21.13 15.58 1.02
CA PRO A 308 22.45 15.15 1.44
C PRO A 308 22.85 13.86 0.73
N ARG A 309 24.08 13.85 0.23
CA ARG A 309 24.75 12.69 -0.37
C ARG A 309 24.95 11.60 0.69
N SER A 310 24.13 10.56 0.63
CA SER A 310 24.36 9.28 1.29
C SER A 310 24.62 8.22 0.23
N SER A 311 25.63 7.38 0.45
CA SER A 311 25.96 6.24 -0.42
C SER A 311 24.75 5.31 -0.56
N VAL A 312 24.17 5.23 -1.76
CA VAL A 312 23.03 4.35 -2.03
C VAL A 312 23.48 2.89 -2.05
N ARG A 313 22.74 1.99 -1.40
CA ARG A 313 23.03 0.56 -1.34
C ARG A 313 21.80 -0.23 -1.79
N PHE A 314 21.97 -1.08 -2.79
CA PHE A 314 20.97 -1.96 -3.36
C PHE A 314 21.17 -3.39 -2.86
N ILE A 315 20.09 -4.15 -2.77
CA ILE A 315 20.13 -5.60 -2.61
C ILE A 315 19.46 -6.27 -3.80
N ALA A 316 20.06 -7.34 -4.32
CA ALA A 316 19.46 -8.21 -5.31
C ALA A 316 19.48 -9.67 -4.85
N SER A 317 18.39 -10.38 -5.17
CA SER A 317 18.19 -11.83 -5.04
C SER A 317 18.02 -12.45 -6.43
#